data_AF-A0A1K1T8Z2-F1
#
_entry.id   AF-A0A1K1T8Z2-F1
#
_cell.length_a   1.000
_cell.length_b   1.000
_cell.length_c   1.000
_cell.angle_alpha   90.00
_cell.angle_beta   90.00
_cell.angle_gamma   90.00
#
_symmetry.space_group_name_H-M   'P 1'
#
loop_
_entity.id
_entity.type
_entity.pdbx_description
1 polymer ?
#
loop_
_entity_poly.entity_id
_entity_poly.type
_entity_poly.pdbx_seq_one_letter_code
_entity_poly.pdbx_strand_id
1 'polypeptide(L)'
;MSYHGCKNDVYSFFTLDNVASAVRIAFGSEKDCRVTGPGYTGDWYYMVKTYIQPTNTSLISLPGVVASAIPGQLLKPGLMFVEGKNKNNKPVEGKLSCLYIWPGTPAS
;
A
#
# COMPACT_ATOMS: atom_id res chain seq x y z
N MET A 1 21.01 26.88 4.11
CA MET A 1 19.89 26.22 4.80
C MET A 1 20.41 24.93 5.39
N SER A 2 20.53 24.88 6.72
CA SER A 2 21.03 23.71 7.44
C SER A 2 19.99 22.59 7.38
N TYR A 3 20.36 21.42 6.86
CA TYR A 3 19.51 20.23 6.86
C TYR A 3 19.44 19.68 8.29
N HIS A 4 18.34 19.93 8.99
CA HIS A 4 18.15 19.56 10.40
C HIS A 4 17.82 18.08 10.64
N GLY A 5 18.17 17.18 9.72
CA GLY A 5 18.16 15.75 9.98
C GLY A 5 16.80 15.17 10.41
N CYS A 6 15.69 15.77 9.96
CA CYS A 6 14.36 15.21 10.21
C CYS A 6 14.33 13.78 9.67
N LYS A 7 14.20 12.80 10.57
CA LYS A 7 13.96 11.41 10.17
C LYS A 7 12.62 11.39 9.46
N ASN A 8 12.60 10.83 8.26
CA ASN A 8 11.37 10.69 7.50
C ASN A 8 10.32 9.95 8.33
N ASP A 9 9.06 10.39 8.27
CA ASP A 9 7.96 9.70 8.92
C ASP A 9 7.80 8.29 8.32
N VAL A 10 7.94 7.27 9.17
CA VAL A 10 7.74 5.88 8.79
C VAL A 10 6.30 5.52 9.08
N TYR A 11 5.45 5.54 8.05
CA TYR A 11 4.11 4.97 8.15
C TYR A 11 4.17 3.48 7.91
N SER A 12 3.86 2.72 8.96
CA SER A 12 3.96 1.25 8.95
C SER A 12 2.61 0.54 9.00
N PHE A 13 1.49 1.26 9.17
CA PHE A 13 0.20 0.62 9.39
C PHE A 13 -0.96 1.38 8.74
N PHE A 14 -2.04 0.66 8.43
CA PHE A 14 -3.30 1.25 7.99
C PHE A 14 -4.50 0.44 8.48
N THR A 15 -5.68 1.08 8.45
CA THR A 15 -6.99 0.47 8.68
C THR A 15 -7.93 0.92 7.58
N LEU A 16 -8.88 0.07 7.22
CA LEU A 16 -9.98 0.41 6.33
C LEU A 16 -11.27 0.46 7.15
N ASP A 17 -12.06 1.51 6.94
CA ASP A 17 -13.37 1.69 7.56
C ASP A 17 -14.39 1.99 6.47
N ASN A 18 -15.42 1.15 6.40
CA ASN A 18 -16.54 1.23 5.47
C ASN A 18 -16.14 1.35 3.98
N VAL A 19 -15.08 0.65 3.55
CA VAL A 19 -14.59 0.76 2.17
C VAL A 19 -15.41 -0.13 1.25
N ALA A 20 -15.85 0.41 0.10
CA ALA A 20 -16.60 -0.34 -0.91
C ALA A 20 -15.79 -1.52 -1.49
N SER A 21 -16.47 -2.48 -2.12
CA SER A 21 -15.80 -3.58 -2.83
C SER A 21 -15.05 -3.08 -4.06
N ALA A 22 -14.08 -3.86 -4.51
CA ALA A 22 -13.23 -3.65 -5.68
C ALA A 22 -12.35 -2.39 -5.67
N VAL A 23 -12.27 -1.65 -4.56
CA VAL A 23 -11.38 -0.50 -4.39
C VAL A 23 -9.93 -0.98 -4.37
N ARG A 24 -9.07 -0.35 -5.17
CA ARG A 24 -7.63 -0.60 -5.16
C ARG A 24 -6.95 0.51 -4.40
N ILE A 25 -6.04 0.15 -3.51
CA ILE A 25 -5.28 1.09 -2.70
C ILE A 25 -3.81 0.73 -2.87
N ALA A 26 -2.98 1.70 -3.26
CA ALA A 26 -1.55 1.50 -3.34
C ALA A 26 -0.79 2.49 -2.46
N PHE A 27 0.29 1.98 -1.89
CA PHE A 27 1.20 2.68 -0.99
C PHE A 27 2.58 2.72 -1.64
N GLY A 28 3.27 3.85 -1.58
CA GLY A 28 4.59 3.97 -2.18
C GLY A 28 5.48 5.03 -1.54
N SER A 29 6.80 4.80 -1.60
CA SER A 29 7.89 5.73 -1.28
C SER A 29 8.32 6.71 -2.38
N GLU A 30 7.88 6.55 -3.63
CA GLU A 30 8.22 7.44 -4.74
C GLU A 30 7.79 8.88 -4.41
N LYS A 31 8.68 9.86 -4.51
CA LYS A 31 8.44 11.21 -3.94
C LYS A 31 7.45 12.07 -4.74
N ASP A 32 7.36 11.85 -6.05
CA ASP A 32 6.62 12.71 -6.97
C ASP A 32 5.19 12.20 -7.24
N CYS A 33 4.85 11.03 -6.69
CA CYS A 33 3.57 10.34 -6.86
C CYS A 33 3.10 10.16 -8.30
N ARG A 34 4.03 9.87 -9.21
CA ARG A 34 3.74 9.82 -10.66
C ARG A 34 3.55 8.42 -11.21
N VAL A 35 4.06 7.40 -10.54
CA VAL A 35 4.17 6.04 -11.10
C VAL A 35 3.73 4.99 -10.09
N THR A 36 3.08 3.94 -10.58
CA THR A 36 2.70 2.71 -9.85
C THR A 36 2.94 1.47 -10.72
N GLY A 37 2.90 0.27 -10.12
CA GLY A 37 3.02 -0.99 -10.87
C GLY A 37 4.41 -1.24 -11.48
N PRO A 38 4.52 -1.84 -12.67
CA PRO A 38 5.81 -2.26 -13.25
C PRO A 38 6.82 -1.13 -13.43
N GLY A 39 6.34 0.07 -13.76
CA GLY A 39 7.16 1.27 -13.97
C GLY A 39 7.66 1.92 -12.68
N TYR A 40 7.28 1.40 -11.51
CA TYR A 40 7.59 2.03 -10.23
C TYR A 40 9.10 2.13 -9.97
N THR A 41 9.55 3.34 -9.63
CA THR A 41 10.97 3.70 -9.45
C THR A 41 11.37 3.97 -7.99
N GLY A 42 10.40 4.10 -7.09
CA GLY A 42 10.66 4.24 -5.65
C GLY A 42 11.22 2.96 -5.01
N ASP A 43 11.62 3.07 -3.75
CA ASP A 43 12.26 1.96 -3.02
C ASP A 43 11.30 0.78 -2.77
N TRP A 44 10.03 1.10 -2.51
CA TRP A 44 8.99 0.13 -2.25
C TRP A 44 7.63 0.62 -2.70
N TYR A 45 6.78 -0.33 -3.10
CA TYR A 45 5.41 -0.15 -3.54
C TYR A 45 4.58 -1.38 -3.19
N TYR A 46 3.36 -1.19 -2.73
CA TYR A 46 2.42 -2.27 -2.43
C TYR A 46 1.01 -1.88 -2.80
N MET A 47 0.25 -2.80 -3.39
CA MET A 47 -1.15 -2.62 -3.74
C MET A 47 -2.02 -3.69 -3.09
N VAL A 48 -3.13 -3.24 -2.52
CA VAL A 48 -4.20 -4.08 -1.97
C VAL A 48 -5.52 -3.77 -2.68
N LYS A 49 -6.44 -4.73 -2.65
CA LYS A 49 -7.78 -4.60 -3.22
C LYS A 49 -8.83 -5.10 -2.25
N THR A 50 -9.92 -4.34 -2.08
CA THR A 50 -11.09 -4.83 -1.36
C THR A 50 -11.93 -5.74 -2.25
N TYR A 51 -12.56 -6.76 -1.70
CA TYR A 51 -13.35 -7.73 -2.49
C TYR A 51 -14.73 -8.06 -1.89
N ILE A 52 -15.07 -7.52 -0.72
CA ILE A 52 -16.42 -7.56 -0.14
C ILE A 52 -16.88 -6.13 0.15
N GLN A 53 -18.18 -5.92 0.38
CA GLN A 53 -18.73 -4.62 0.76
C GLN A 53 -19.60 -4.73 2.01
N PRO A 54 -19.39 -3.89 3.03
CA PRO A 54 -18.23 -3.02 3.24
C PRO A 54 -17.01 -3.79 3.78
N THR A 55 -15.79 -3.35 3.45
CA THR A 55 -14.56 -3.84 4.07
C THR A 55 -14.17 -2.96 5.25
N ASN A 56 -14.16 -3.57 6.43
CA ASN A 56 -13.60 -3.03 7.67
C ASN A 56 -12.42 -3.89 8.10
N THR A 57 -11.30 -3.29 8.50
CA THR A 57 -10.13 -4.05 8.94
C THR A 57 -9.59 -3.56 10.28
N SER A 58 -9.09 -4.50 11.08
CA SER A 58 -8.14 -4.18 12.15
C SER A 58 -6.88 -3.52 11.58
N LEU A 59 -6.01 -3.01 12.44
CA LEU A 59 -4.70 -2.48 12.04
C LEU A 59 -3.91 -3.52 11.21
N ILE A 60 -3.36 -3.09 10.08
CA ILE A 60 -2.59 -3.92 9.15
C ILE A 60 -1.20 -3.32 9.00
N SER A 61 -0.16 -4.16 9.14
CA SER A 61 1.23 -3.75 8.98
C SER A 61 1.67 -3.78 7.53
N LEU A 62 2.22 -2.67 7.02
CA LEU A 62 2.93 -2.60 5.75
C LEU A 62 4.27 -3.40 5.77
N PRO A 63 5.24 -3.14 6.67
CA PRO A 63 6.51 -3.89 6.72
C PRO A 63 6.37 -5.35 7.10
N GLY A 64 5.30 -5.72 7.82
CA GLY A 64 5.03 -7.11 8.18
C GLY A 64 4.10 -7.78 7.17
N VAL A 65 2.80 -7.59 7.37
CA VAL A 65 1.74 -8.33 6.68
C VAL A 65 1.75 -8.11 5.17
N VAL A 66 1.85 -6.86 4.71
CA VAL A 66 1.77 -6.55 3.27
C VAL A 66 3.08 -6.87 2.55
N ALA A 67 4.23 -6.52 3.14
CA ALA A 67 5.54 -6.74 2.52
C ALA A 67 5.89 -8.22 2.34
N SER A 68 5.36 -9.11 3.19
CA SER A 68 5.54 -10.56 3.06
C SER A 68 4.47 -11.25 2.20
N ALA A 69 3.47 -10.51 1.71
CA ALA A 69 2.34 -11.11 1.00
C ALA A 69 2.69 -11.45 -0.45
N ILE A 70 2.03 -12.49 -0.96
CA ILE A 70 2.12 -12.86 -2.38
C ILE A 70 0.84 -12.46 -3.13
N PRO A 71 0.91 -12.11 -4.43
CA PRO A 71 -0.25 -11.74 -5.23
C PRO A 71 -1.42 -12.73 -5.07
N GLY A 72 -2.62 -12.22 -4.81
CA GLY A 72 -3.82 -13.03 -4.57
C GLY A 72 -4.04 -13.46 -3.12
N GLN A 73 -3.05 -13.30 -2.23
CA GLN A 73 -3.19 -13.66 -0.82
C GLN A 73 -4.21 -12.77 -0.10
N LEU A 74 -5.08 -13.40 0.69
CA LEU A 74 -5.99 -12.67 1.58
C LEU A 74 -5.20 -12.17 2.81
N LEU A 75 -5.25 -10.87 3.06
CA LEU A 75 -4.55 -10.24 4.17
C LEU A 75 -5.42 -10.19 5.43
N LYS A 76 -6.70 -9.89 5.22
CA LYS A 76 -7.77 -9.80 6.21
C LYS A 76 -9.10 -10.12 5.50
N PRO A 77 -10.18 -10.43 6.22
CA PRO A 77 -11.51 -10.53 5.62
C PRO A 77 -11.81 -9.30 4.75
N GLY A 78 -12.09 -9.52 3.47
CA GLY A 78 -12.43 -8.45 2.55
C GLY A 78 -11.27 -7.66 1.96
N LEU A 79 -10.02 -8.01 2.27
CA LEU A 79 -8.82 -7.39 1.72
C LEU A 79 -7.84 -8.42 1.17
N MET A 80 -7.44 -8.24 -0.09
CA MET A 80 -6.44 -9.08 -0.76
C MET A 80 -5.23 -8.26 -1.19
N PHE A 81 -4.07 -8.91 -1.24
CA PHE A 81 -2.88 -8.36 -1.85
C PHE A 81 -2.92 -8.53 -3.37
N VAL A 82 -2.54 -7.49 -4.10
CA VAL A 82 -2.55 -7.48 -5.57
C VAL A 82 -1.14 -7.65 -6.09
N GLU A 83 -0.24 -6.75 -5.71
CA GLU A 83 1.12 -6.72 -6.19
C GLU A 83 2.00 -5.87 -5.27
N GLY A 84 3.30 -6.02 -5.40
CA GLY A 84 4.25 -5.16 -4.73
C GLY A 84 5.64 -5.27 -5.35
N LYS A 85 6.45 -4.26 -5.08
CA LYS A 85 7.85 -4.17 -5.50
C LYS A 85 8.65 -3.63 -4.33
N ASN A 86 9.76 -4.27 -4.02
CA ASN A 86 10.72 -3.78 -3.04
C ASN A 86 12.11 -3.91 -3.65
N LYS A 87 12.69 -2.78 -4.05
CA LYS A 87 13.88 -2.72 -4.91
C LYS A 87 15.09 -3.43 -4.28
N ASN A 88 15.18 -3.44 -2.95
CA ASN A 88 16.35 -3.98 -2.24
C ASN A 88 16.01 -5.17 -1.34
N ASN A 89 14.77 -5.69 -1.39
CA ASN A 89 14.25 -6.65 -0.39
C ASN A 89 14.54 -6.23 1.06
N LYS A 90 14.67 -4.91 1.30
CA LYS A 90 14.93 -4.36 2.63
C LYS A 90 13.60 -4.19 3.36
N PRO A 91 13.60 -4.19 4.70
CA PRO A 91 12.39 -3.84 5.44
C PRO A 91 11.87 -2.47 4.99
N VAL A 92 10.55 -2.25 5.10
CA VAL A 92 9.92 -0.96 4.76
C VAL A 92 10.34 0.07 5.80
N GLU A 93 11.52 0.67 5.61
CA GLU A 93 12.18 1.62 6.53
C GLU A 93 12.07 3.07 6.04
N GLY A 94 11.39 3.29 4.92
CA GLY A 94 11.31 4.58 4.23
C GLY A 94 9.97 5.31 4.38
N LYS A 95 9.97 6.59 3.97
CA LYS A 95 8.78 7.45 3.93
C LYS A 95 7.66 6.81 3.10
N LEU A 96 6.42 6.84 3.62
CA LEU A 96 5.23 6.74 2.77
C LEU A 96 5.05 8.09 2.08
N SER A 97 5.39 8.16 0.80
CA SER A 97 5.30 9.39 0.01
C SER A 97 3.94 9.51 -0.69
N CYS A 98 3.33 8.40 -1.09
CA CYS A 98 2.13 8.37 -1.91
C CYS A 98 1.12 7.34 -1.45
N LEU A 99 -0.14 7.77 -1.48
CA LEU A 99 -1.31 6.93 -1.36
C LEU A 99 -2.16 7.11 -2.62
N TYR A 100 -2.44 6.02 -3.32
CA TYR A 100 -3.29 6.02 -4.50
C TYR A 100 -4.54 5.22 -4.20
N ILE A 101 -5.71 5.77 -4.53
CA ILE A 101 -7.00 5.12 -4.33
C ILE A 101 -7.75 5.16 -5.64
N TRP A 102 -8.11 3.98 -6.16
CA TRP A 102 -8.98 3.86 -7.31
C TRP A 102 -10.31 3.25 -6.85
N PRO A 103 -11.44 3.91 -7.14
CA PRO A 103 -12.75 3.34 -6.89
C PRO A 103 -12.88 1.97 -7.56
N GLY A 104 -13.65 1.08 -6.94
CA GLY A 104 -14.05 -0.15 -7.61
C GLY A 104 -14.85 0.19 -8.86
N THR A 105 -14.36 -0.22 -10.04
CA THR A 105 -15.15 -0.12 -11.25
C THR A 105 -16.35 -1.06 -11.09
N PRO A 106 -17.59 -0.58 -11.23
CA PRO A 106 -18.74 -1.48 -11.34
C PRO A 106 -18.46 -2.47 -12.47
N ALA A 107 -18.84 -3.74 -12.29
CA ALA A 107 -18.85 -4.68 -13.40
C ALA A 107 -19.79 -4.10 -14.46
N SER A 108 -19.22 -3.73 -15.60
CA SER A 108 -19.94 -3.39 -16.83
C SER A 108 -20.64 -4.62 -17.39
#